data_AF-I0LEA2-F1
#
_entry.id   AF-I0LEA2-F1
#
_cell.length_a   1.000
_cell.length_b   1.000
_cell.length_c   1.000
_cell.angle_alpha   90.00
_cell.angle_beta   90.00
_cell.angle_gamma   90.00
#
_symmetry.space_group_name_H-M   'P 1'
#
loop_
_entity.id
_entity.type
_entity.pdbx_description
1 polymer ?
#
loop_
_entity_poly.entity_id
_entity_poly.type
_entity_poly.pdbx_seq_one_letter_code
_entity_poly.pdbx_strand_id
1 'polypeptide(L)'
;MLTLHIAPLLRRAPGDEPVPGQAVLVGDDRVEAVGPLTELTEAYAAVRVRRWPGVLGPGLLHDGPLPTAPTPRERVHALLRQGVTAVLAEHLADPSLRAAVDRSDLLVLPTAVAPTLRPDGRADLAVHDVDGVCLVTVVAGRIVHRRA
;
A
#
# COMPACT_ATOMS: atom_id res chain seq x y z
N MET A 1 10.34 0.65 13.86
CA MET A 1 10.89 2.01 13.52
C MET A 1 9.79 2.84 12.89
N LEU A 2 9.57 4.08 13.36
CA LEU A 2 8.54 4.97 12.82
C LEU A 2 8.99 5.65 11.50
N THR A 3 8.13 5.59 10.49
CA THR A 3 8.31 6.24 9.19
C THR A 3 7.09 7.07 8.81
N LEU A 4 7.29 8.35 8.53
CA LEU A 4 6.27 9.25 8.02
C LEU A 4 6.30 9.28 6.48
N HIS A 5 5.22 8.81 5.86
CA HIS A 5 5.01 8.85 4.42
C HIS A 5 4.24 10.11 4.04
N ILE A 6 4.82 10.91 3.16
CA ILE A 6 4.29 12.20 2.71
C ILE A 6 4.19 12.20 1.20
N ALA A 7 3.10 12.77 0.68
CA ALA A 7 2.93 13.09 -0.72
C ALA A 7 2.16 14.41 -0.86
N PRO A 8 2.16 15.08 -2.02
CA PRO A 8 1.36 16.27 -2.28
C PRO A 8 -0.11 16.14 -1.87
N LEU A 9 -0.67 14.95 -2.08
CA LEU A 9 -2.06 14.62 -1.80
C LEU A 9 -2.18 13.26 -1.11
N LEU A 10 -3.17 13.11 -0.23
CA LEU A 10 -3.50 11.85 0.43
C LEU A 10 -4.98 11.52 0.30
N ARG A 11 -5.29 10.26 -0.01
CA ARG A 11 -6.63 9.70 -0.02
C ARG A 11 -6.76 8.61 1.05
N ARG A 12 -7.83 8.58 1.86
CA ARG A 12 -8.00 7.58 2.94
C ARG A 12 -8.69 6.31 2.46
N ALA A 13 -9.67 6.40 1.57
CA ALA A 13 -10.32 5.29 0.89
C ALA A 13 -10.42 5.56 -0.62
N PRO A 14 -10.46 4.56 -1.52
CA PRO A 14 -10.42 4.75 -2.97
C PRO A 14 -11.40 5.79 -3.55
N GLY A 15 -12.57 5.95 -2.94
CA GLY A 15 -13.60 6.92 -3.37
C GLY A 15 -13.49 8.32 -2.74
N ASP A 16 -12.57 8.55 -1.82
CA ASP A 16 -12.44 9.85 -1.14
C ASP A 16 -11.77 10.88 -2.06
N GLU A 17 -12.12 12.16 -1.88
CA GLU A 17 -11.37 13.26 -2.48
C GLU A 17 -9.96 13.34 -1.86
N PRO A 18 -8.88 13.38 -2.66
CA PRO A 18 -7.53 13.51 -2.14
C PRO A 18 -7.29 14.89 -1.48
N VAL A 19 -6.73 14.88 -0.27
CA VAL A 19 -6.53 16.08 0.56
C VAL A 19 -5.04 16.43 0.65
N PRO A 20 -4.64 17.71 0.47
CA PRO A 20 -3.26 18.13 0.64
C PRO A 20 -2.84 18.21 2.11
N GLY A 21 -1.53 18.25 2.36
CA GLY A 21 -0.98 18.51 3.69
C GLY A 21 -1.27 17.42 4.72
N GLN A 22 -1.61 16.21 4.29
CA GLN A 22 -1.80 15.04 5.14
C GLN A 22 -0.60 14.08 5.01
N ALA A 23 -0.41 13.22 6.01
CA ALA A 23 0.61 12.19 6.00
C ALA A 23 0.13 10.91 6.71
N VAL A 24 0.85 9.81 6.47
CA VAL A 24 0.65 8.52 7.14
C VAL A 24 1.89 8.19 7.95
N LEU A 25 1.73 8.00 9.25
CA LEU A 25 2.77 7.46 10.12
C LEU A 25 2.65 5.94 10.17
N VAL A 26 3.75 5.26 9.87
CA VAL A 26 3.84 3.79 9.88
C VAL A 26 4.83 3.36 10.96
N GLY A 27 4.41 2.41 11.80
CA GLY A 27 5.21 1.71 12.79
C GLY A 27 5.18 0.22 12.48
N ASP A 28 6.34 -0.33 12.11
CA ASP A 28 6.51 -1.73 11.74
C ASP A 28 5.51 -2.19 10.66
N ASP A 29 4.46 -2.95 10.98
CA ASP A 29 3.42 -3.37 10.03
C ASP A 29 2.09 -2.60 10.15
N ARG A 30 2.03 -1.55 10.98
CA ARG A 30 0.81 -0.79 11.31
C ARG A 30 0.87 0.67 10.93
N VAL A 31 -0.31 1.20 10.65
CA VAL A 31 -0.58 2.63 10.58
C VAL A 31 -0.78 3.13 12.00
N GLU A 32 0.15 3.94 12.48
CA GLU A 32 0.10 4.54 13.82
C GLU A 32 -0.81 5.77 13.81
N ALA A 33 -0.77 6.54 12.73
CA ALA A 33 -1.60 7.74 12.59
C ALA A 33 -1.81 8.13 11.12
N VAL A 34 -2.95 8.76 10.84
CA VAL A 34 -3.24 9.43 9.57
C VAL A 34 -3.81 10.80 9.90
N GLY A 35 -3.17 11.86 9.44
CA GLY A 35 -3.56 13.22 9.83
C GLY A 35 -2.72 14.31 9.18
N PRO A 36 -2.93 15.57 9.62
CA PRO A 36 -2.18 16.72 9.13
C PRO A 36 -0.67 16.53 9.32
N LEU A 37 0.09 16.86 8.28
CA LEU A 37 1.55 16.72 8.29
C LEU A 37 2.17 17.49 9.46
N THR A 38 1.71 18.72 9.70
CA THR A 38 2.23 19.60 10.75
C THR A 38 2.07 18.96 12.13
N GLU A 39 0.85 18.52 12.46
CA GLU A 39 0.54 17.87 13.74
C GLU A 39 1.39 16.59 13.94
N LEU A 40 1.53 15.77 12.90
CA LEU A 40 2.33 14.55 12.97
C LEU A 40 3.84 14.84 13.11
N THR A 41 4.36 15.88 12.45
CA THR A 41 5.76 16.26 12.61
C THR A 41 6.07 16.86 13.99
N GLU A 42 5.11 17.54 14.60
CA GLU A 42 5.24 18.09 15.95
C GLU A 42 5.15 16.98 17.01
N ALA A 43 4.19 16.07 16.87
CA ALA A 43 3.98 14.97 17.81
C ALA A 43 5.11 13.91 17.76
N TYR A 44 5.70 13.68 16.59
CA TYR A 44 6.69 12.63 16.37
C TYR A 44 8.02 13.20 15.88
N ALA A 45 8.78 13.79 16.80
CA ALA A 45 10.11 14.32 16.50
C ALA A 45 11.08 13.23 16.00
N ALA A 46 11.93 13.59 15.03
CA ALA A 46 12.98 12.73 14.46
C ALA A 46 12.54 11.42 13.79
N VAL A 47 11.25 11.27 13.42
CA VAL A 47 10.81 10.11 12.62
C VAL A 47 11.43 10.12 11.23
N ARG A 48 11.64 8.93 10.67
CA ARG A 48 12.14 8.80 9.30
C ARG A 48 11.11 9.36 8.34
N VAL A 49 11.48 10.34 7.52
CA VAL A 49 10.56 10.93 6.53
C VAL A 49 10.81 10.35 5.15
N ARG A 50 9.75 9.95 4.46
CA ARG A 50 9.75 9.57 3.04
C ARG A 50 8.78 10.44 2.27
N ARG A 51 9.27 11.10 1.22
CA ARG A 51 8.49 11.98 0.34
C ARG A 51 8.32 11.34 -1.03
N TRP A 52 7.10 11.39 -1.56
CA TRP A 52 6.73 10.78 -2.83
C TRP A 52 6.04 11.79 -3.75
N PRO A 53 6.35 11.81 -5.06
CA PRO A 53 5.78 12.79 -5.98
C PRO A 53 4.46 12.30 -6.60
N GLY A 54 3.41 12.12 -5.79
CA GLY A 54 2.11 11.64 -6.28
C GLY A 54 0.97 11.76 -5.27
N VAL A 55 -0.05 10.92 -5.43
CA VAL A 55 -1.16 10.76 -4.48
C VAL A 55 -0.89 9.53 -3.64
N LEU A 56 -0.75 9.71 -2.32
CA LEU A 56 -0.64 8.62 -1.36
C LEU A 56 -2.03 8.10 -1.00
N GLY A 57 -2.23 6.79 -1.08
CA GLY A 57 -3.50 6.18 -0.71
C GLY A 57 -3.32 4.79 -0.11
N PRO A 58 -4.44 4.13 0.25
CA PRO A 58 -4.40 2.73 0.61
C PRO A 58 -3.89 1.90 -0.57
N GLY A 59 -3.19 0.81 -0.27
CA GLY A 59 -2.86 -0.18 -1.28
C GLY A 59 -4.11 -0.77 -1.93
N LEU A 60 -4.00 -1.18 -3.18
CA LEU A 60 -5.15 -1.65 -3.96
C LEU A 60 -5.51 -3.10 -3.61
N LEU A 61 -6.80 -3.41 -3.72
CA LEU A 61 -7.32 -4.77 -3.77
C LEU A 61 -7.38 -5.20 -5.24
N HIS A 62 -6.84 -6.38 -5.55
CA HIS A 62 -7.06 -7.06 -6.82
C HIS A 62 -8.12 -8.14 -6.63
N ASP A 63 -9.28 -7.95 -7.28
CA ASP A 63 -10.48 -8.77 -7.14
C ASP A 63 -10.69 -9.75 -8.30
N GLY A 64 -9.70 -9.89 -9.19
CA GLY A 64 -9.72 -10.81 -10.32
C GLY A 64 -8.59 -11.86 -10.29
N PRO A 65 -8.51 -12.72 -11.32
CA PRO A 65 -7.39 -13.62 -11.51
C PRO A 65 -6.06 -12.86 -11.57
N LEU A 66 -5.02 -13.39 -10.93
CA LEU A 66 -3.69 -12.76 -10.98
C LEU A 66 -3.19 -12.71 -12.43
N PRO A 67 -2.51 -11.62 -12.85
CA PRO A 67 -2.02 -11.44 -14.22
C PRO A 67 -1.16 -12.62 -14.67
N THR A 68 -1.17 -12.91 -15.97
CA THR A 68 -0.34 -13.97 -16.55
C THR A 68 1.12 -13.52 -16.59
N ALA A 69 2.01 -14.36 -16.05
CA ALA A 69 3.45 -14.21 -16.13
C ALA A 69 4.11 -15.61 -16.06
N PRO A 70 5.37 -15.77 -16.51
CA PRO A 70 6.03 -17.08 -16.60
C PRO A 70 6.11 -17.83 -15.26
N THR A 71 6.26 -17.12 -14.14
CA THR A 71 6.34 -17.74 -12.81
C THR A 71 5.35 -17.12 -11.80
N PRO A 72 4.92 -17.87 -10.77
CA PRO A 72 4.08 -17.34 -9.69
C PRO A 72 4.63 -16.08 -9.01
N ARG A 73 5.96 -15.98 -8.84
CA ARG A 73 6.62 -14.81 -8.28
C ARG A 73 6.47 -13.58 -9.18
N GLU A 74 6.60 -13.75 -10.49
CA GLU A 74 6.44 -12.65 -11.45
C GLU A 74 4.99 -12.18 -11.54
N ARG A 75 4.02 -13.09 -11.37
CA ARG A 75 2.59 -12.72 -11.28
C ARG A 75 2.33 -11.82 -10.08
N VAL A 76 2.85 -12.18 -8.91
CA VAL A 76 2.78 -11.35 -7.71
C VAL A 76 3.52 -10.02 -7.92
N HIS A 77 4.72 -10.06 -8.49
CA HIS A 77 5.47 -8.84 -8.77
C HIS A 77 4.74 -7.89 -9.74
N ALA A 78 4.01 -8.42 -10.73
CA ALA A 78 3.19 -7.62 -11.63
C ALA A 78 2.09 -6.85 -10.88
N LEU A 79 1.44 -7.47 -9.89
CA LEU A 79 0.49 -6.80 -9.00
C LEU A 79 1.17 -5.71 -8.15
N LEU A 80 2.33 -6.02 -7.55
CA LEU A 80 3.07 -5.06 -6.73
C LEU A 80 3.46 -3.82 -7.53
N ARG A 81 3.77 -3.94 -8.83
CA ARG A 81 4.04 -2.79 -9.71
C ARG A 81 2.83 -1.92 -10.02
N GLN A 82 1.63 -2.36 -9.65
CA GLN A 82 0.39 -1.60 -9.84
C GLN A 82 -0.11 -0.93 -8.54
N GLY A 83 0.56 -1.18 -7.40
CA GLY A 83 0.10 -0.69 -6.10
C GLY A 83 -0.81 -1.66 -5.35
N VAL A 84 -0.92 -2.90 -5.81
CA VAL A 84 -1.75 -3.93 -5.18
C VAL A 84 -1.08 -4.45 -3.91
N THR A 85 -1.88 -4.57 -2.85
CA THR A 85 -1.46 -5.04 -1.53
C THR A 85 -2.36 -6.13 -0.96
N ALA A 86 -3.54 -6.33 -1.56
CA ALA A 86 -4.48 -7.37 -1.19
C ALA A 86 -5.01 -8.12 -2.42
N VAL A 87 -5.30 -9.41 -2.25
CA VAL A 87 -5.90 -10.31 -3.26
C VAL A 87 -7.01 -11.16 -2.63
N LEU A 88 -7.90 -11.69 -3.46
CA LEU A 88 -8.94 -12.61 -2.98
C LEU A 88 -8.47 -14.07 -2.96
N ALA A 89 -8.82 -14.80 -1.90
CA ALA A 89 -8.47 -16.20 -1.72
C ALA A 89 -9.00 -17.10 -2.86
N GLU A 90 -10.16 -16.77 -3.44
CA GLU A 90 -10.76 -17.52 -4.54
C GLU A 90 -9.87 -17.58 -5.79
N HIS A 91 -8.99 -16.59 -5.99
CA HIS A 91 -8.06 -16.53 -7.12
C HIS A 91 -6.74 -17.26 -6.87
N LEU A 92 -6.60 -17.93 -5.71
CA LEU A 92 -5.39 -18.62 -5.26
C LEU A 92 -5.57 -20.14 -5.15
N ALA A 93 -6.18 -20.75 -6.17
CA ALA A 93 -6.36 -22.20 -6.24
C ALA A 93 -5.03 -22.98 -6.35
N ASP A 94 -4.06 -22.43 -7.10
CA ASP A 94 -2.73 -23.02 -7.30
C ASP A 94 -1.86 -22.90 -6.03
N PRO A 95 -1.39 -24.02 -5.43
CA PRO A 95 -0.53 -24.00 -4.25
C PRO A 95 0.78 -23.24 -4.45
N SER A 96 1.36 -23.27 -5.66
CA SER A 96 2.62 -22.58 -5.95
C SER A 96 2.43 -21.06 -5.99
N LEU A 97 1.27 -20.60 -6.44
CA LEU A 97 0.86 -19.21 -6.40
C LEU A 97 0.58 -18.74 -4.98
N ARG A 98 -0.15 -19.54 -4.19
CA ARG A 98 -0.39 -19.24 -2.77
C ARG A 98 0.92 -19.08 -2.02
N ALA A 99 1.86 -20.00 -2.19
CA ALA A 99 3.19 -19.89 -1.59
C ALA A 99 4.01 -18.69 -2.09
N ALA A 100 3.72 -18.13 -3.26
CA ALA A 100 4.33 -16.89 -3.73
C ALA A 100 3.70 -15.65 -3.05
N VAL A 101 2.37 -15.63 -2.94
CA VAL A 101 1.60 -14.58 -2.25
C VAL A 101 1.99 -14.49 -0.77
N ASP A 102 2.04 -15.64 -0.08
CA ASP A 102 2.40 -15.72 1.35
C ASP A 102 3.80 -15.14 1.61
N ARG A 103 4.77 -15.43 0.73
CA ARG A 103 6.14 -14.90 0.85
C ARG A 103 6.26 -13.41 0.53
N SER A 104 5.26 -12.81 -0.10
CA SER A 104 5.21 -11.37 -0.39
C SER A 104 4.41 -10.58 0.64
N ASP A 105 3.84 -11.28 1.64
CA ASP A 105 2.94 -10.71 2.64
C ASP A 105 1.75 -9.97 2.01
N LEU A 106 1.29 -10.34 0.81
CA LEU A 106 0.03 -9.78 0.31
C LEU A 106 -1.11 -10.19 1.24
N LEU A 107 -2.03 -9.26 1.52
CA LEU A 107 -3.20 -9.57 2.33
C LEU A 107 -4.15 -10.46 1.51
N VAL A 108 -4.44 -11.67 2.02
CA VAL A 108 -5.39 -12.57 1.38
C VAL A 108 -6.75 -12.43 2.05
N LEU A 109 -7.73 -11.95 1.31
CA LEU A 109 -9.08 -11.71 1.81
C LEU A 109 -10.05 -12.80 1.34
N PRO A 110 -11.02 -13.22 2.19
CA PRO A 110 -12.06 -14.15 1.78
C PRO A 110 -13.13 -13.49 0.90
N THR A 111 -13.27 -12.17 0.96
CA THR A 111 -14.23 -11.37 0.19
C THR A 111 -13.66 -9.98 -0.06
N ALA A 112 -14.13 -9.32 -1.12
CA ALA A 112 -13.72 -7.96 -1.42
C ALA A 112 -14.15 -6.99 -0.32
N VAL A 113 -13.19 -6.19 0.15
CA VAL A 113 -13.40 -5.11 1.11
C VAL A 113 -12.63 -3.90 0.60
N ALA A 114 -13.27 -2.73 0.58
CA ALA A 114 -12.61 -1.49 0.18
C ALA A 114 -11.44 -1.19 1.14
N PRO A 115 -10.21 -1.04 0.63
CA PRO A 115 -9.06 -0.79 1.49
C PRO A 115 -9.11 0.63 2.05
N THR A 116 -8.72 0.82 3.30
CA THR A 116 -8.76 2.12 3.99
C THR A 116 -7.52 2.36 4.83
N LEU A 117 -7.05 3.61 4.84
CA LEU A 117 -6.02 4.09 5.73
C LEU A 117 -6.64 4.57 7.02
N ARG A 118 -6.38 3.85 8.11
CA ARG A 118 -6.87 4.17 9.44
C ARG A 118 -5.83 3.78 10.49
N PRO A 119 -5.79 4.46 11.65
CA PRO A 119 -5.02 4.00 12.80
C PRO A 119 -5.30 2.52 13.11
N ASP A 120 -4.27 1.82 13.58
CA ASP A 120 -4.23 0.37 13.87
C ASP A 120 -4.47 -0.54 12.65
N GLY A 121 -4.71 0.06 11.48
CA GLY A 121 -4.78 -0.64 10.20
C GLY A 121 -3.43 -1.22 9.81
N ARG A 122 -3.46 -2.23 8.95
CA ARG A 122 -2.24 -2.74 8.32
C ARG A 122 -1.62 -1.65 7.45
N ALA A 123 -0.31 -1.51 7.48
CA ALA A 123 0.43 -0.51 6.71
C ALA A 123 0.59 -0.92 5.23
N ASP A 124 -0.55 -0.93 4.53
CA ASP A 124 -0.66 -1.21 3.10
C ASP A 124 -0.96 0.09 2.34
N LEU A 125 0.06 0.62 1.67
CA LEU A 125 0.01 1.93 1.03
C LEU A 125 0.42 1.80 -0.44
N ALA A 126 -0.14 2.66 -1.27
CA ALA A 126 0.36 2.88 -2.62
C ALA A 126 0.48 4.37 -2.91
N VAL A 127 1.45 4.72 -3.77
CA VAL A 127 1.54 6.06 -4.35
C VAL A 127 1.40 5.93 -5.85
N HIS A 128 0.50 6.73 -6.43
CA HIS A 128 0.32 6.83 -7.87
C HIS A 128 0.58 8.26 -8.33
N ASP A 129 1.15 8.43 -9.52
CA ASP A 129 1.26 9.75 -10.14
C ASP A 129 -0.06 10.19 -10.78
N VAL A 130 -0.04 11.34 -11.46
CA VAL A 130 -1.22 11.93 -12.11
C VAL A 130 -1.77 11.09 -13.26
N ASP A 131 -0.94 10.22 -13.86
CA ASP A 131 -1.32 9.33 -14.95
C ASP A 131 -1.80 7.95 -14.42
N GLY A 132 -1.84 7.79 -13.10
CA GLY A 132 -2.22 6.54 -12.44
C GLY A 132 -1.11 5.48 -12.43
N VAL A 133 0.13 5.85 -12.76
CA VAL A 133 1.26 4.93 -12.68
C VAL A 133 1.69 4.79 -11.21
N CYS A 134 1.83 3.54 -10.75
CA CYS A 134 2.32 3.29 -9.40
C CYS A 134 3.81 3.66 -9.29
N LEU A 135 4.11 4.49 -8.30
CA LEU A 135 5.46 4.92 -7.95
C LEU A 135 6.02 4.09 -6.80
N VAL A 136 5.17 3.70 -5.85
CA VAL A 136 5.56 2.97 -4.64
C VAL A 136 4.44 2.06 -4.19
N THR A 137 4.82 0.85 -3.76
CA THR A 137 3.93 -0.08 -3.06
C THR A 137 4.56 -0.46 -1.74
N VAL A 138 3.79 -0.27 -0.66
CA VAL A 138 4.15 -0.64 0.71
C VAL A 138 3.22 -1.77 1.15
N VAL A 139 3.78 -2.89 1.60
CA VAL A 139 3.04 -4.05 2.11
C VAL A 139 3.52 -4.34 3.53
N ALA A 140 2.62 -4.27 4.50
CA ALA A 140 2.97 -4.36 5.93
C ALA A 140 4.19 -3.48 6.28
N GLY A 141 4.12 -2.20 5.89
CA GLY A 141 5.15 -1.20 6.19
C GLY A 141 6.47 -1.32 5.43
N ARG A 142 6.64 -2.35 4.59
CA ARG A 142 7.84 -2.54 3.76
C ARG A 142 7.60 -2.07 2.33
N ILE A 143 8.55 -1.28 1.80
CA ILE A 143 8.54 -0.91 0.38
C ILE A 143 8.93 -2.14 -0.44
N VAL A 144 7.97 -2.71 -1.16
CA VAL A 144 8.15 -3.91 -2.00
C VAL A 144 8.24 -3.57 -3.49
N HIS A 145 7.77 -2.38 -3.87
CA HIS A 145 7.99 -1.81 -5.18
C HIS A 145 8.31 -0.32 -5.04
N ARG A 146 9.28 0.14 -5.82
CA ARG A 146 9.59 1.55 -6.02
C ARG A 146 10.01 1.74 -7.47
N ARG A 147 9.37 2.68 -8.16
CA ARG A 147 9.78 3.13 -9.49
C ARG A 147 11.04 3.98 -9.35
N ALA A 148 12.02 3.73 -10.23
CA ALA A 148 13.30 4.43 -10.28
C ALA A 148 13.12 5.90 -10.69
#